data_AF-A0A5A7VPQ2-F1
#
_entry.id   AF-A0A5A7VPQ2-F1
#
_cell.length_a   1.000
_cell.length_b   1.000
_cell.length_c   1.000
_cell.angle_alpha   90.00
_cell.angle_beta   90.00
_cell.angle_gamma   90.00
#
_symmetry.space_group_name_H-M   'P 1'
#
loop_
_entity.id
_entity.type
_entity.pdbx_description
1 polymer ?
#
loop_
_entity_poly.entity_id
_entity_poly.type
_entity_poly.pdbx_seq_one_letter_code
_entity_poly.pdbx_strand_id
1 'polypeptide(L)'
;MKLRPFGSVPGPRLLALGVTAVLGACSGKPVGGLPATAASAPLPHPSSVSHASSAAAASSADDAANAARKTAFVPPAESTIPEGPYGDMVRLGRAIFTHTRENAGAYVGNGLNCSNCHLDAGRLADSAPLWAAWGMYPAYRKKNKHVNSYGERLQGCFMYSMNGKAPPLDSKELIALETYSYWMAKGAPAGTKLPGAGYPDLPKPAQAPDFARGKTVFESHCALCHGADGQGQKVAGAYVFPPLWGPDSFNWGAGMHSVDTAAGFIKANMPFSRGGSLSDQDAWDVAMYMDGHERPQDPRFTGNVAATRKAFHDNPNSPYGTEVNGHLLGSQPMKK
;
A
#
# COMPACT_ATOMS: atom_id res chain seq x y z
N MET A 1 -38.47 -35.05 31.71
CA MET A 1 -37.56 -33.93 32.03
C MET A 1 -38.30 -32.63 31.74
N LYS A 2 -38.50 -31.77 32.74
CA LYS A 2 -39.43 -30.62 32.72
C LYS A 2 -38.98 -29.52 31.76
N LEU A 3 -39.88 -29.07 30.89
CA LEU A 3 -39.79 -27.84 30.09
C LEU A 3 -39.89 -26.61 31.01
N ARG A 4 -38.99 -25.64 30.83
CA ARG A 4 -39.04 -24.32 31.48
C ARG A 4 -39.64 -23.28 30.52
N PRO A 5 -40.44 -22.30 31.00
CA PRO A 5 -41.05 -21.30 30.15
C PRO A 5 -40.12 -20.09 29.90
N PHE A 6 -40.28 -19.48 28.73
CA PHE A 6 -39.63 -18.25 28.29
C PHE A 6 -40.15 -17.03 29.08
N GLY A 7 -39.24 -16.23 29.63
CA GLY A 7 -39.54 -14.93 30.25
C GLY A 7 -39.54 -13.81 29.22
N SER A 8 -40.59 -12.99 29.24
CA SER A 8 -40.80 -11.81 28.42
C SER A 8 -39.97 -10.61 28.88
N VAL A 9 -39.30 -9.92 27.95
CA VAL A 9 -38.59 -8.65 28.19
C VAL A 9 -39.51 -7.47 27.81
N PRO A 10 -39.66 -6.43 28.66
CA PRO A 10 -40.48 -5.26 28.35
C PRO A 10 -39.74 -4.25 27.46
N GLY A 11 -40.43 -3.72 26.45
CA GLY A 11 -39.92 -2.70 25.53
C GLY A 11 -39.90 -1.28 26.12
N PRO A 12 -39.05 -0.38 25.61
CA PRO A 12 -38.92 0.98 26.13
C PRO A 12 -40.06 1.90 25.64
N ARG A 13 -40.56 2.71 26.58
CA ARG A 13 -41.59 3.74 26.41
C ARG A 13 -41.05 4.94 25.63
N LEU A 14 -41.82 5.38 24.63
CA LEU A 14 -41.70 6.71 24.01
C LEU A 14 -42.09 7.80 25.03
N LEU A 15 -41.25 8.82 25.17
CA LEU A 15 -41.64 10.14 25.69
C LEU A 15 -41.43 11.17 24.56
N ALA A 16 -42.51 11.86 24.22
CA ALA A 16 -42.53 13.01 23.31
C ALA A 16 -43.09 14.23 24.06
N LEU A 17 -42.33 15.32 24.09
CA LEU A 17 -42.68 16.70 24.45
C LEU A 17 -41.37 17.50 24.28
N GLY A 18 -41.20 18.60 23.57
CA GLY A 18 -42.09 19.55 22.90
C GLY A 18 -41.44 20.95 22.98
N VAL A 19 -41.59 21.77 21.92
CA VAL A 19 -41.42 23.26 21.86
C VAL A 19 -39.93 23.72 21.84
N THR A 20 -39.44 24.65 20.99
CA THR A 20 -40.00 25.93 20.52
C THR A 20 -39.26 26.41 19.26
N ALA A 21 -40.00 26.98 18.30
CA ALA A 21 -39.46 27.68 17.15
C ALA A 21 -39.19 29.16 17.47
N VAL A 22 -38.08 29.71 16.96
CA VAL A 22 -37.85 31.16 16.88
C VAL A 22 -37.55 31.49 15.42
N LEU A 23 -38.46 32.25 14.80
CA LEU A 23 -38.25 32.91 13.52
C LEU A 23 -37.40 34.17 13.74
N GLY A 24 -36.37 34.35 12.93
CA GLY A 24 -35.65 35.61 12.75
C GLY A 24 -35.42 35.85 11.26
N ALA A 25 -36.18 36.77 10.68
CA ALA A 25 -36.06 37.20 9.29
C ALA A 25 -35.06 38.35 9.18
N CYS A 26 -34.21 38.34 8.14
CA CYS A 26 -33.59 39.54 7.59
C CYS A 26 -33.57 39.45 6.06
N SER A 27 -34.30 40.36 5.43
CA SER A 27 -34.42 40.55 4.00
C SER A 27 -33.35 41.52 3.47
N GLY A 28 -32.84 41.30 2.27
CA GLY A 28 -31.99 42.26 1.54
C GLY A 28 -31.92 41.89 0.05
N LYS A 29 -32.45 42.75 -0.80
CA LYS A 29 -32.74 42.59 -2.25
C LYS A 29 -31.49 42.62 -3.17
N PRO A 30 -31.60 42.15 -4.42
CA PRO A 30 -30.54 42.17 -5.43
C PRO A 30 -30.59 43.44 -6.31
N VAL A 31 -29.44 43.83 -6.86
CA VAL A 31 -29.25 44.85 -7.91
C VAL A 31 -28.10 44.31 -8.79
N GLY A 32 -28.12 44.19 -10.11
CA GLY A 32 -28.97 44.73 -11.15
C GLY A 32 -28.14 45.61 -12.10
N GLY A 33 -27.70 45.05 -13.24
CA GLY A 33 -27.51 45.80 -14.51
C GLY A 33 -26.13 46.38 -14.86
N LEU A 34 -25.62 45.96 -16.03
CA LEU A 34 -24.65 46.71 -16.84
C LEU A 34 -25.24 48.06 -17.33
N PRO A 35 -24.39 48.96 -17.85
CA PRO A 35 -24.56 49.25 -19.27
C PRO A 35 -23.24 49.40 -20.05
N ALA A 36 -23.39 49.35 -21.37
CA ALA A 36 -22.37 49.52 -22.39
C ALA A 36 -22.48 50.90 -23.09
N THR A 37 -21.41 51.25 -23.81
CA THR A 37 -21.31 52.05 -25.07
C THR A 37 -20.76 53.49 -25.05
N ALA A 38 -20.02 53.76 -26.16
CA ALA A 38 -19.68 55.03 -26.84
C ALA A 38 -18.27 55.62 -26.59
N ALA A 39 -17.53 56.23 -27.54
CA ALA A 39 -17.32 56.09 -29.00
C ALA A 39 -16.12 57.00 -29.39
N SER A 40 -15.23 56.50 -30.25
CA SER A 40 -14.32 57.10 -31.28
C SER A 40 -13.75 58.55 -31.26
N ALA A 41 -12.41 58.70 -31.46
CA ALA A 41 -11.66 59.37 -32.59
C ALA A 41 -10.11 59.53 -32.26
N PRO A 42 -9.15 59.97 -33.15
CA PRO A 42 -8.12 59.08 -33.73
C PRO A 42 -6.61 59.51 -33.68
N LEU A 43 -5.71 58.52 -33.92
CA LEU A 43 -4.28 58.51 -34.41
C LEU A 43 -3.14 59.08 -33.52
N PRO A 44 -1.83 58.69 -33.67
CA PRO A 44 -1.17 57.95 -34.78
C PRO A 44 -0.31 56.72 -34.40
N HIS A 45 0.11 55.96 -35.43
CA HIS A 45 1.03 54.82 -35.38
C HIS A 45 2.40 55.15 -34.74
N PRO A 46 3.06 54.15 -34.11
CA PRO A 46 4.19 53.52 -34.81
C PRO A 46 4.32 51.99 -34.60
N SER A 47 4.84 51.36 -35.65
CA SER A 47 5.73 50.21 -35.69
C SER A 47 5.38 48.91 -34.94
N SER A 48 5.18 47.88 -35.77
CA SER A 48 5.12 46.46 -35.46
C SER A 48 6.18 45.97 -34.45
N VAL A 49 5.70 45.46 -33.31
CA VAL A 49 6.42 44.48 -32.49
C VAL A 49 5.57 43.21 -32.41
N SER A 50 6.12 42.12 -32.91
CA SER A 50 5.54 40.79 -32.90
C SER A 50 5.36 40.30 -31.45
N HIS A 51 4.11 40.12 -31.02
CA HIS A 51 3.81 39.29 -29.86
C HIS A 51 3.81 37.83 -30.29
N ALA A 52 4.96 37.16 -30.10
CA ALA A 52 5.03 35.72 -30.14
C ALA A 52 4.22 35.15 -28.95
N SER A 53 3.19 34.38 -29.30
CA SER A 53 2.25 33.70 -28.43
C SER A 53 2.94 32.78 -27.41
N SER A 54 2.56 32.87 -26.13
CA SER A 54 3.04 31.99 -25.04
C SER A 54 2.34 30.62 -25.03
N ALA A 55 1.89 30.11 -26.18
CA ALA A 55 1.18 28.83 -26.26
C ALA A 55 2.11 27.59 -26.22
N ALA A 56 3.44 27.78 -26.25
CA ALA A 56 4.39 26.66 -26.34
C ALA A 56 4.65 25.94 -25.00
N ALA A 57 4.42 26.58 -23.86
CA ALA A 57 4.79 26.02 -22.55
C ALA A 57 3.73 25.08 -21.93
N ALA A 58 2.47 25.14 -22.38
CA ALA A 58 1.41 24.25 -21.90
C ALA A 58 1.39 22.89 -22.62
N SER A 59 1.85 22.82 -23.88
CA SER A 59 1.85 21.58 -24.67
C SER A 59 2.93 20.58 -24.25
N SER A 60 4.04 21.04 -23.67
CA SER A 60 5.18 20.17 -23.35
C SER A 60 4.97 19.31 -22.09
N ALA A 61 4.15 19.76 -21.15
CA ALA A 61 3.80 18.99 -19.96
C ALA A 61 2.82 17.86 -20.30
N ASP A 62 1.84 18.13 -21.16
CA ASP A 62 0.88 17.14 -21.64
C ASP A 62 1.54 16.13 -22.59
N ASP A 63 2.45 16.55 -23.46
CA ASP A 63 3.20 15.64 -24.34
C ASP A 63 4.23 14.80 -23.57
N ALA A 64 4.85 15.32 -22.52
CA ALA A 64 5.72 14.54 -21.63
C ALA A 64 4.92 13.53 -20.79
N ALA A 65 3.73 13.92 -20.29
CA ALA A 65 2.82 13.02 -19.59
C ALA A 65 2.25 11.93 -20.52
N ASN A 66 1.99 12.27 -21.80
CA ASN A 66 1.51 11.34 -22.81
C ASN A 66 2.62 10.43 -23.36
N ALA A 67 3.87 10.92 -23.44
CA ALA A 67 5.05 10.12 -23.74
C ALA A 67 5.42 9.16 -22.59
N ALA A 68 5.30 9.60 -21.33
CA ALA A 68 5.45 8.74 -20.15
C ALA A 68 4.36 7.65 -20.08
N ARG A 69 3.14 7.94 -20.57
CA ARG A 69 2.08 6.94 -20.74
C ARG A 69 2.37 5.93 -21.84
N LYS A 70 3.18 6.27 -22.85
CA LYS A 70 3.60 5.35 -23.93
C LYS A 70 4.79 4.46 -23.55
N THR A 71 5.48 4.71 -22.42
CA THR A 71 6.65 3.92 -21.97
C THR A 71 6.38 3.02 -20.76
N ALA A 72 5.23 3.15 -20.09
CA ALA A 72 4.85 2.27 -19.00
C ALA A 72 4.30 0.93 -19.53
N PHE A 73 4.81 -0.18 -19.01
CA PHE A 73 4.28 -1.51 -19.34
C PHE A 73 2.82 -1.61 -18.89
N VAL A 74 1.94 -2.11 -19.76
CA VAL A 74 0.52 -2.31 -19.46
C VAL A 74 0.25 -3.81 -19.42
N PRO A 75 -0.08 -4.40 -18.25
CA PRO A 75 -0.42 -5.81 -18.17
C PRO A 75 -1.74 -6.11 -18.89
N PRO A 76 -1.96 -7.34 -19.39
CA PRO A 76 -3.20 -7.73 -20.05
C PRO A 76 -4.44 -7.42 -19.19
N ALA A 77 -5.54 -7.00 -19.82
CA ALA A 77 -6.80 -6.76 -19.12
C ALA A 77 -7.38 -8.08 -18.57
N GLU A 78 -8.03 -8.06 -17.41
CA GLU A 78 -8.60 -9.26 -16.77
C GLU A 78 -9.62 -9.98 -17.65
N SER A 79 -10.36 -9.26 -18.50
CA SER A 79 -11.29 -9.84 -19.48
C SER A 79 -10.59 -10.68 -20.56
N THR A 80 -9.27 -10.58 -20.69
CA THR A 80 -8.46 -11.33 -21.67
C THR A 80 -7.83 -12.60 -21.10
N ILE A 81 -8.15 -12.95 -19.84
CA ILE A 81 -7.79 -14.26 -19.30
C ILE A 81 -8.43 -15.34 -20.19
N PRO A 82 -7.63 -16.25 -20.79
CA PRO A 82 -8.16 -17.26 -21.71
C PRO A 82 -9.09 -18.22 -21.00
N GLU A 83 -9.95 -18.91 -21.74
CA GLU A 83 -10.74 -20.01 -21.18
C GLU A 83 -9.93 -21.31 -21.04
N GLY A 84 -10.45 -22.22 -20.23
CA GLY A 84 -9.88 -23.55 -20.00
C GLY A 84 -8.81 -23.60 -18.91
N PRO A 85 -8.12 -24.75 -18.77
CA PRO A 85 -7.33 -25.06 -17.57
C PRO A 85 -6.23 -24.05 -17.22
N TYR A 86 -5.58 -23.45 -18.22
CA TYR A 86 -4.58 -22.41 -17.98
C TYR A 86 -5.23 -21.14 -17.40
N GLY A 87 -6.35 -20.70 -17.98
CA GLY A 87 -7.11 -19.56 -17.49
C GLY A 87 -7.62 -19.73 -16.07
N ASP A 88 -8.06 -20.95 -15.72
CA ASP A 88 -8.50 -21.28 -14.37
C ASP A 88 -7.37 -21.13 -13.34
N MET A 89 -6.13 -21.47 -13.72
CA MET A 89 -4.96 -21.24 -12.88
C MET A 89 -4.61 -19.76 -12.74
N VAL A 90 -4.77 -18.95 -13.80
CA VAL A 90 -4.63 -17.48 -13.72
C VAL A 90 -5.67 -16.90 -12.75
N ARG A 91 -6.94 -17.32 -12.85
CA ARG A 91 -8.04 -16.88 -11.96
C ARG A 91 -7.80 -17.30 -10.51
N LEU A 92 -7.36 -18.54 -10.30
CA LEU A 92 -6.99 -19.03 -8.97
C LEU A 92 -5.80 -18.24 -8.39
N GLY A 93 -4.77 -17.98 -9.18
CA GLY A 93 -3.61 -17.21 -8.74
C GLY A 93 -4.02 -15.80 -8.30
N ARG A 94 -4.89 -15.14 -9.06
CA ARG A 94 -5.50 -13.86 -8.66
C ARG A 94 -6.34 -13.96 -7.40
N ALA A 95 -7.13 -15.03 -7.24
CA ALA A 95 -7.93 -15.26 -6.04
C ALA A 95 -7.04 -15.42 -4.80
N ILE A 96 -5.98 -16.23 -4.88
CA ILE A 96 -4.96 -16.35 -3.82
C ILE A 96 -4.29 -14.99 -3.57
N PHE A 97 -4.00 -14.21 -4.60
CA PHE A 97 -3.34 -12.93 -4.43
C PHE A 97 -4.18 -11.89 -3.68
N THR A 98 -5.48 -11.87 -3.94
CA THR A 98 -6.43 -10.87 -3.40
C THR A 98 -7.10 -11.32 -2.11
N HIS A 99 -7.24 -12.63 -1.93
CA HIS A 99 -7.95 -13.33 -0.85
C HIS A 99 -7.10 -14.52 -0.40
N THR A 100 -5.90 -14.22 0.09
CA THR A 100 -4.84 -15.21 0.36
C THR A 100 -5.22 -16.15 1.49
N ARG A 101 -5.84 -15.62 2.55
CA ARG A 101 -6.29 -16.46 3.66
C ARG A 101 -7.41 -17.41 3.23
N GLU A 102 -8.34 -16.96 2.39
CA GLU A 102 -9.45 -17.80 1.92
C GLU A 102 -8.97 -18.92 1.00
N ASN A 103 -8.00 -18.66 0.13
CA ASN A 103 -7.60 -19.60 -0.93
C ASN A 103 -6.28 -20.34 -0.66
N ALA A 104 -5.48 -19.90 0.31
CA ALA A 104 -4.20 -20.50 0.70
C ALA A 104 -3.99 -20.49 2.23
N GLY A 105 -5.08 -20.52 3.01
CA GLY A 105 -5.06 -20.35 4.47
C GLY A 105 -4.17 -21.35 5.22
N ALA A 106 -3.92 -22.54 4.67
CA ALA A 106 -2.99 -23.51 5.24
C ALA A 106 -1.54 -23.00 5.35
N TYR A 107 -1.20 -21.94 4.61
CA TYR A 107 0.13 -21.36 4.50
C TYR A 107 0.24 -19.94 5.08
N VAL A 108 -0.83 -19.39 5.65
CA VAL A 108 -0.90 -18.00 6.13
C VAL A 108 -1.11 -17.97 7.65
N GLY A 109 -0.24 -17.28 8.39
CA GLY A 109 -0.34 -17.16 9.85
C GLY A 109 -1.00 -15.86 10.33
N ASN A 110 -1.03 -14.82 9.49
CA ASN A 110 -1.47 -13.47 9.87
C ASN A 110 -2.71 -13.00 9.07
N GLY A 111 -3.11 -11.74 9.27
CA GLY A 111 -4.31 -11.13 8.71
C GLY A 111 -4.17 -10.54 7.31
N LEU A 112 -3.02 -10.73 6.65
CA LEU A 112 -2.72 -10.05 5.40
C LEU A 112 -3.16 -10.86 4.18
N ASN A 113 -3.23 -10.16 3.04
CA ASN A 113 -3.32 -10.65 1.68
C ASN A 113 -2.16 -10.07 0.87
N CYS A 114 -1.73 -10.74 -0.21
CA CYS A 114 -0.66 -10.22 -1.07
C CYS A 114 -0.98 -8.82 -1.60
N SER A 115 -2.26 -8.59 -1.94
CA SER A 115 -2.80 -7.32 -2.41
C SER A 115 -2.70 -6.16 -1.42
N ASN A 116 -2.40 -6.40 -0.13
CA ASN A 116 -2.22 -5.31 0.84
C ASN A 116 -0.92 -4.52 0.63
N CYS A 117 0.08 -5.11 -0.02
CA CYS A 117 1.35 -4.44 -0.37
C CYS A 117 1.55 -4.34 -1.89
N HIS A 118 0.93 -5.24 -2.64
CA HIS A 118 0.98 -5.30 -4.08
C HIS A 118 -0.36 -4.83 -4.66
N LEU A 119 -0.53 -3.51 -4.72
CA LEU A 119 -1.81 -2.87 -5.01
C LEU A 119 -2.33 -3.18 -6.42
N ASP A 120 -3.63 -2.96 -6.60
CA ASP A 120 -4.37 -3.29 -7.83
C ASP A 120 -4.16 -4.76 -8.25
N ALA A 121 -4.30 -5.68 -7.29
CA ALA A 121 -4.04 -7.11 -7.48
C ALA A 121 -2.66 -7.43 -8.09
N GLY A 122 -1.65 -6.60 -7.80
CA GLY A 122 -0.28 -6.74 -8.29
C GLY A 122 -0.01 -6.04 -9.61
N ARG A 123 -0.91 -5.18 -10.09
CA ARG A 123 -0.79 -4.45 -11.36
C ARG A 123 -0.20 -3.05 -11.21
N LEU A 124 -0.35 -2.42 -10.05
CA LEU A 124 0.02 -1.02 -9.87
C LEU A 124 1.55 -0.84 -9.92
N ALA A 125 2.02 0.01 -10.84
CA ALA A 125 3.39 0.48 -10.87
C ALA A 125 3.78 1.13 -9.52
N ASP A 126 5.06 1.02 -9.13
CA ASP A 126 5.57 1.58 -7.87
C ASP A 126 4.95 0.97 -6.60
N SER A 127 4.22 -0.15 -6.76
CA SER A 127 3.70 -1.00 -5.68
C SER A 127 4.17 -2.45 -5.82
N ALA A 128 5.41 -2.64 -6.27
CA ALA A 128 6.03 -3.94 -6.53
C ALA A 128 5.16 -4.88 -7.40
N PRO A 129 4.79 -4.45 -8.62
CA PRO A 129 3.88 -5.22 -9.47
C PRO A 129 4.48 -6.56 -9.94
N LEU A 130 3.61 -7.54 -10.19
CA LEU A 130 4.02 -8.90 -10.56
C LEU A 130 4.59 -8.97 -11.97
N TRP A 131 4.06 -8.17 -12.90
CA TRP A 131 4.55 -8.10 -14.27
C TRP A 131 6.02 -7.69 -14.35
N ALA A 132 6.48 -6.84 -13.42
CA ALA A 132 7.87 -6.42 -13.34
C ALA A 132 8.78 -7.45 -12.64
N ALA A 133 8.21 -8.38 -11.90
CA ALA A 133 8.95 -9.35 -11.10
C ALA A 133 9.20 -10.66 -11.86
N TRP A 134 8.24 -11.17 -12.63
CA TRP A 134 8.31 -12.49 -13.25
C TRP A 134 9.58 -12.69 -14.10
N GLY A 135 9.82 -11.80 -15.06
CA GLY A 135 10.97 -11.90 -15.98
C GLY A 135 12.33 -11.61 -15.33
N MET A 136 12.36 -11.23 -14.06
CA MET A 136 13.59 -10.92 -13.32
C MET A 136 14.16 -12.10 -12.54
N TYR A 137 13.51 -13.27 -12.56
CA TYR A 137 13.97 -14.49 -11.91
C TYR A 137 14.32 -15.56 -12.96
N PRO A 138 15.34 -16.42 -12.71
CA PRO A 138 16.11 -16.56 -11.46
C PRO A 138 17.03 -15.37 -11.14
N ALA A 139 17.23 -15.09 -9.84
CA ALA A 139 18.07 -13.98 -9.38
C ALA A 139 18.83 -14.30 -8.10
N TYR A 140 20.08 -13.85 -8.01
CA TYR A 140 20.85 -13.91 -6.76
C TYR A 140 20.26 -12.98 -5.71
N ARG A 141 20.05 -13.50 -4.50
CA ARG A 141 19.49 -12.76 -3.36
C ARG A 141 20.47 -12.75 -2.20
N LYS A 142 20.93 -11.54 -1.82
CA LYS A 142 21.81 -11.34 -0.66
C LYS A 142 21.22 -11.88 0.65
N LYS A 143 19.88 -11.85 0.79
CA LYS A 143 19.15 -12.28 2.00
C LYS A 143 19.45 -13.73 2.42
N ASN A 144 19.58 -14.64 1.46
CA ASN A 144 19.83 -16.08 1.70
C ASN A 144 21.09 -16.58 0.95
N LYS A 145 21.80 -15.68 0.25
CA LYS A 145 23.02 -15.98 -0.51
C LYS A 145 22.81 -17.09 -1.56
N HIS A 146 21.64 -17.11 -2.17
CA HIS A 146 21.21 -18.14 -3.12
C HIS A 146 20.67 -17.50 -4.40
N VAL A 147 20.72 -18.23 -5.52
CA VAL A 147 20.01 -17.87 -6.76
C VAL A 147 18.61 -18.44 -6.66
N ASN A 148 17.65 -17.59 -6.33
CA ASN A 148 16.26 -17.99 -6.19
C ASN A 148 15.58 -18.09 -7.55
N SER A 149 14.76 -19.11 -7.72
CA SER A 149 13.64 -19.15 -8.66
C SER A 149 12.53 -18.17 -8.25
N TYR A 150 11.56 -17.96 -9.15
CA TYR A 150 10.38 -17.16 -8.83
C TYR A 150 9.50 -17.84 -7.76
N GLY A 151 9.32 -19.16 -7.84
CA GLY A 151 8.62 -19.94 -6.81
C GLY A 151 9.23 -19.78 -5.42
N GLU A 152 10.56 -19.86 -5.29
CA GLU A 152 11.22 -19.62 -4.00
C GLU A 152 11.05 -18.17 -3.52
N ARG A 153 10.96 -17.21 -4.45
CA ARG A 153 10.63 -15.81 -4.09
C ARG A 153 9.24 -15.71 -3.48
N LEU A 154 8.25 -16.43 -4.02
CA LEU A 154 6.89 -16.51 -3.50
C LEU A 154 6.85 -17.23 -2.14
N GLN A 155 7.58 -18.34 -1.97
CA GLN A 155 7.72 -19.01 -0.66
C GLN A 155 8.21 -18.06 0.43
N GLY A 156 9.19 -17.21 0.09
CA GLY A 156 9.66 -16.16 1.00
C GLY A 156 8.54 -15.20 1.41
N CYS A 157 7.64 -14.81 0.50
CA CYS A 157 6.49 -13.97 0.87
C CYS A 157 5.60 -14.67 1.91
N PHE A 158 5.29 -15.96 1.72
CA PHE A 158 4.50 -16.72 2.70
C PHE A 158 5.17 -16.79 4.07
N MET A 159 6.47 -17.10 4.10
CA MET A 159 7.21 -17.22 5.36
C MET A 159 7.33 -15.89 6.12
N TYR A 160 7.51 -14.78 5.42
CA TYR A 160 7.84 -13.50 6.04
C TYR A 160 6.64 -12.55 6.08
N SER A 161 6.11 -12.16 4.92
CA SER A 161 5.00 -11.22 4.83
C SER A 161 3.69 -11.82 5.35
N MET A 162 3.44 -13.10 5.08
CA MET A 162 2.21 -13.78 5.54
C MET A 162 2.36 -14.47 6.90
N ASN A 163 3.53 -14.34 7.53
CA ASN A 163 3.89 -14.97 8.79
C ASN A 163 3.51 -16.46 8.87
N GLY A 164 3.68 -17.18 7.76
CA GLY A 164 3.21 -18.54 7.59
C GLY A 164 4.34 -19.50 7.22
N LYS A 165 4.01 -20.48 6.39
CA LYS A 165 4.95 -21.52 5.94
C LYS A 165 5.04 -21.54 4.43
N ALA A 166 6.21 -21.87 3.89
CA ALA A 166 6.39 -22.01 2.46
C ALA A 166 5.48 -23.13 1.90
N PRO A 167 4.63 -22.86 0.91
CA PRO A 167 3.97 -23.93 0.16
C PRO A 167 5.00 -24.71 -0.67
N PRO A 168 4.80 -26.00 -0.96
CA PRO A 168 5.65 -26.76 -1.89
C PRO A 168 5.77 -26.08 -3.26
N LEU A 169 6.92 -26.18 -3.91
CA LEU A 169 7.17 -25.51 -5.21
C LEU A 169 6.22 -26.00 -6.32
N ASP A 170 5.79 -27.26 -6.24
CA ASP A 170 4.84 -27.89 -7.15
C ASP A 170 3.39 -27.85 -6.65
N SER A 171 3.12 -27.15 -5.55
CA SER A 171 1.75 -27.02 -5.02
C SER A 171 0.86 -26.24 -5.98
N LYS A 172 -0.44 -26.58 -5.96
CA LYS A 172 -1.45 -25.89 -6.78
C LYS A 172 -1.44 -24.39 -6.53
N GLU A 173 -1.25 -23.97 -5.27
CA GLU A 173 -1.24 -22.57 -4.86
C GLU A 173 -0.05 -21.81 -5.45
N LEU A 174 1.17 -22.37 -5.41
CA LEU A 174 2.33 -21.72 -6.01
C LEU A 174 2.24 -21.72 -7.53
N ILE A 175 1.91 -22.84 -8.17
CA ILE A 175 1.77 -22.88 -9.63
C ILE A 175 0.71 -21.88 -10.11
N ALA A 176 -0.39 -21.70 -9.38
CA ALA A 176 -1.40 -20.69 -9.72
C ALA A 176 -0.86 -19.26 -9.62
N LEU A 177 -0.12 -18.93 -8.56
CA LEU A 177 0.51 -17.61 -8.40
C LEU A 177 1.57 -17.35 -9.48
N GLU A 178 2.40 -18.34 -9.80
CA GLU A 178 3.38 -18.26 -10.89
C GLU A 178 2.67 -18.04 -12.24
N THR A 179 1.60 -18.79 -12.50
CA THR A 179 0.81 -18.66 -13.73
C THR A 179 0.18 -17.28 -13.85
N TYR A 180 -0.35 -16.73 -12.75
CA TYR A 180 -0.92 -15.38 -12.72
C TYR A 180 0.15 -14.31 -13.02
N SER A 181 1.32 -14.39 -12.39
CA SER A 181 2.44 -13.47 -12.63
C SER A 181 2.98 -13.57 -14.06
N TYR A 182 3.10 -14.79 -14.59
CA TYR A 182 3.54 -15.03 -15.96
C TYR A 182 2.56 -14.42 -16.97
N TRP A 183 1.25 -14.66 -16.81
CA TRP A 183 0.22 -14.06 -17.65
C TRP A 183 0.26 -12.53 -17.57
N MET A 184 0.44 -11.97 -16.37
CA MET A 184 0.53 -10.52 -16.17
C MET A 184 1.75 -9.90 -16.88
N ALA A 185 2.86 -10.64 -16.97
CA ALA A 185 4.10 -10.24 -17.61
C ALA A 185 4.13 -10.48 -19.13
N LYS A 186 3.00 -10.84 -19.77
CA LYS A 186 2.96 -11.12 -21.21
C LYS A 186 3.51 -9.94 -22.03
N GLY A 187 4.56 -10.20 -22.81
CA GLY A 187 5.24 -9.20 -23.65
C GLY A 187 6.33 -8.39 -22.93
N ALA A 188 6.54 -8.59 -21.63
CA ALA A 188 7.66 -7.97 -20.92
C ALA A 188 8.99 -8.64 -21.32
N PRO A 189 10.08 -7.87 -21.53
CA PRO A 189 11.41 -8.42 -21.74
C PRO A 189 11.93 -9.13 -20.48
N ALA A 190 12.52 -10.31 -20.66
CA ALA A 190 13.21 -11.01 -19.58
C ALA A 190 14.51 -10.28 -19.20
N GLY A 191 14.88 -10.35 -17.91
CA GLY A 191 16.12 -9.79 -17.37
C GLY A 191 16.23 -8.26 -17.36
N THR A 192 15.16 -7.54 -17.72
CA THR A 192 15.17 -6.07 -17.79
C THR A 192 14.31 -5.46 -16.69
N LYS A 193 14.90 -4.58 -15.87
CA LYS A 193 14.13 -3.80 -14.88
C LYS A 193 13.25 -2.79 -15.61
N LEU A 194 11.95 -3.02 -15.60
CA LEU A 194 10.96 -2.12 -16.20
C LEU A 194 10.68 -0.90 -15.30
N PRO A 195 10.35 0.27 -15.88
CA PRO A 195 9.82 1.40 -15.11
C PRO A 195 8.60 0.99 -14.29
N GLY A 196 8.49 1.44 -13.04
CA GLY A 196 7.42 1.04 -12.12
C GLY A 196 7.67 -0.27 -11.35
N ALA A 197 8.83 -0.92 -11.55
CA ALA A 197 9.21 -2.13 -10.84
C ALA A 197 9.59 -1.85 -9.37
N GLY A 198 9.02 -2.62 -8.44
CA GLY A 198 9.31 -2.46 -7.00
C GLY A 198 8.57 -1.28 -6.38
N TYR A 199 9.09 -0.79 -5.25
CA TYR A 199 8.74 0.52 -4.71
C TYR A 199 9.81 1.51 -5.13
N PRO A 200 9.50 2.81 -5.27
CA PRO A 200 10.51 3.80 -5.60
C PRO A 200 11.46 4.00 -4.41
N ASP A 201 12.74 4.15 -4.72
CA ASP A 201 13.73 4.57 -3.73
C ASP A 201 13.48 6.05 -3.40
N LEU A 202 13.51 6.38 -2.11
CA LEU A 202 13.43 7.78 -1.68
C LEU A 202 14.82 8.39 -1.51
N PRO A 203 14.94 9.71 -1.73
CA PRO A 203 16.11 10.44 -1.29
C PRO A 203 16.37 10.19 0.20
N LYS A 204 17.66 10.23 0.58
CA LYS A 204 18.06 10.17 1.98
C LYS A 204 17.34 11.30 2.74
N PRO A 205 16.72 11.02 3.89
CA PRO A 205 15.96 12.03 4.60
C PRO A 205 16.89 13.14 5.12
N ALA A 206 16.38 14.36 5.16
CA ALA A 206 17.12 15.52 5.65
C ALA A 206 17.40 15.40 7.15
N GLN A 207 16.50 14.73 7.89
CA GLN A 207 16.64 14.42 9.31
C GLN A 207 16.50 12.92 9.51
N ALA A 208 17.18 12.37 10.53
CA ALA A 208 17.02 10.96 10.88
C ALA A 208 15.53 10.65 11.13
N PRO A 209 14.99 9.54 10.58
CA PRO A 209 13.59 9.15 10.81
C PRO A 209 13.27 9.11 12.30
N ASP A 210 12.16 9.73 12.68
CA ASP A 210 11.80 9.90 14.09
C ASP A 210 10.42 9.33 14.43
N PHE A 211 10.36 8.61 15.55
CA PHE A 211 9.15 7.94 16.01
C PHE A 211 8.04 8.93 16.40
N ALA A 212 8.37 10.05 17.06
CA ALA A 212 7.37 11.01 17.53
C ALA A 212 6.80 11.88 16.39
N ARG A 213 7.64 12.32 15.45
CA ARG A 213 7.18 12.96 14.21
C ARG A 213 6.32 12.00 13.39
N GLY A 214 6.77 10.76 13.25
CA GLY A 214 6.03 9.72 12.53
C GLY A 214 4.66 9.43 13.14
N LYS A 215 4.55 9.43 14.47
CA LYS A 215 3.27 9.34 15.17
C LYS A 215 2.29 10.45 14.77
N THR A 216 2.79 11.68 14.67
CA THR A 216 1.96 12.84 14.27
C THR A 216 1.42 12.68 12.85
N VAL A 217 2.27 12.22 11.92
CA VAL A 217 1.87 11.90 10.54
C VAL A 217 0.84 10.76 10.53
N PHE A 218 1.07 9.70 11.30
CA PHE A 218 0.17 8.55 11.41
C PHE A 218 -1.23 8.94 11.90
N GLU A 219 -1.31 9.71 12.98
CA GLU A 219 -2.57 10.18 13.55
C GLU A 219 -3.35 11.06 12.56
N SER A 220 -2.64 11.87 11.78
CA SER A 220 -3.24 12.80 10.82
C SER A 220 -3.72 12.13 9.52
N HIS A 221 -3.05 11.06 9.09
CA HIS A 221 -3.20 10.54 7.73
C HIS A 221 -3.55 9.05 7.63
N CYS A 222 -3.31 8.26 8.68
CA CYS A 222 -3.32 6.79 8.60
C CYS A 222 -4.30 6.14 9.56
N ALA A 223 -4.41 6.66 10.79
CA ALA A 223 -5.17 6.05 11.88
C ALA A 223 -6.66 5.85 11.56
N LEU A 224 -7.26 6.70 10.73
CA LEU A 224 -8.65 6.57 10.30
C LEU A 224 -8.95 5.22 9.63
N CYS A 225 -8.00 4.70 8.85
CA CYS A 225 -8.14 3.44 8.12
C CYS A 225 -7.46 2.28 8.86
N HIS A 226 -6.23 2.49 9.35
CA HIS A 226 -5.43 1.44 9.97
C HIS A 226 -5.67 1.26 11.48
N GLY A 227 -6.52 2.09 12.09
CA GLY A 227 -6.78 2.10 13.52
C GLY A 227 -5.73 2.90 14.30
N ALA A 228 -6.11 3.40 15.48
CA ALA A 228 -5.24 4.19 16.34
C ALA A 228 -3.99 3.43 16.79
N ASP A 229 -4.10 2.11 16.94
CA ASP A 229 -3.02 1.20 17.33
C ASP A 229 -2.55 0.33 16.15
N GLY A 230 -2.78 0.77 14.90
CA GLY A 230 -2.33 0.08 13.69
C GLY A 230 -2.91 -1.33 13.50
N GLN A 231 -3.97 -1.67 14.23
CA GLN A 231 -4.56 -3.00 14.28
C GLN A 231 -5.38 -3.38 13.04
N GLY A 232 -5.55 -2.44 12.10
CA GLY A 232 -6.38 -2.57 10.92
C GLY A 232 -7.88 -2.52 11.23
N GLN A 233 -8.70 -2.72 10.20
CA GLN A 233 -10.17 -2.81 10.35
C GLN A 233 -10.70 -4.06 9.65
N LYS A 234 -11.64 -4.75 10.30
CA LYS A 234 -12.28 -5.96 9.78
C LYS A 234 -13.74 -5.72 9.42
N VAL A 235 -14.19 -6.31 8.32
CA VAL A 235 -15.61 -6.44 7.95
C VAL A 235 -15.86 -7.91 7.64
N ALA A 236 -16.92 -8.48 8.22
CA ALA A 236 -17.26 -9.90 8.06
C ALA A 236 -16.09 -10.87 8.36
N GLY A 237 -15.22 -10.51 9.30
CA GLY A 237 -14.06 -11.33 9.70
C GLY A 237 -12.82 -11.20 8.82
N ALA A 238 -12.88 -10.46 7.71
CA ALA A 238 -11.76 -10.18 6.81
C ALA A 238 -11.25 -8.73 6.99
N TYR A 239 -9.94 -8.52 6.85
CA TYR A 239 -9.36 -7.18 6.91
C TYR A 239 -9.68 -6.38 5.64
N VAL A 240 -10.35 -5.24 5.81
CA VAL A 240 -10.56 -4.26 4.72
C VAL A 240 -9.44 -3.23 4.69
N PHE A 241 -8.88 -2.91 5.87
CA PHE A 241 -7.62 -2.18 6.01
C PHE A 241 -6.65 -3.04 6.80
N PRO A 242 -5.44 -3.31 6.28
CA PRO A 242 -4.54 -4.27 6.90
C PRO A 242 -3.99 -3.76 8.23
N PRO A 243 -3.69 -4.66 9.18
CA PRO A 243 -2.88 -4.34 10.34
C PRO A 243 -1.45 -4.00 9.89
N LEU A 244 -0.86 -2.97 10.50
CA LEU A 244 0.48 -2.48 10.16
C LEU A 244 1.55 -3.05 11.10
N TRP A 245 1.19 -3.29 12.36
CA TRP A 245 1.99 -3.98 13.36
C TRP A 245 1.09 -4.88 14.25
N GLY A 246 1.65 -5.46 15.31
CA GLY A 246 0.93 -6.40 16.16
C GLY A 246 0.83 -7.82 15.56
N PRO A 247 0.11 -8.74 16.22
CA PRO A 247 0.20 -10.18 15.95
C PRO A 247 -0.37 -10.61 14.59
N ASP A 248 -1.30 -9.83 14.04
CA ASP A 248 -1.94 -10.11 12.74
C ASP A 248 -1.21 -9.42 11.56
N SER A 249 -0.07 -8.74 11.78
CA SER A 249 0.74 -8.10 10.72
C SER A 249 1.87 -9.00 10.19
N PHE A 250 2.68 -8.48 9.26
CA PHE A 250 3.89 -9.12 8.75
C PHE A 250 4.96 -9.24 9.85
N ASN A 251 5.82 -10.25 9.76
CA ASN A 251 6.83 -10.53 10.77
C ASN A 251 8.14 -9.76 10.58
N TRP A 252 9.03 -9.84 11.56
CA TRP A 252 10.36 -9.20 11.53
C TRP A 252 11.28 -9.69 10.40
N GLY A 253 10.94 -10.75 9.68
CA GLY A 253 11.69 -11.18 8.49
C GLY A 253 11.21 -10.54 7.18
N ALA A 254 10.08 -9.83 7.16
CA ALA A 254 9.49 -9.29 5.93
C ALA A 254 10.26 -8.09 5.38
N GLY A 255 10.22 -7.85 4.06
CA GLY A 255 10.88 -6.65 3.50
C GLY A 255 10.28 -5.33 4.00
N MET A 256 8.98 -5.34 4.32
CA MET A 256 8.24 -4.16 4.76
C MET A 256 8.60 -3.67 6.17
N HIS A 257 9.42 -4.41 6.95
CA HIS A 257 9.92 -3.91 8.25
C HIS A 257 11.14 -2.99 8.12
N SER A 258 11.69 -2.89 6.91
CA SER A 258 12.82 -2.01 6.60
C SER A 258 12.29 -0.62 6.34
N VAL A 259 12.74 0.36 7.12
CA VAL A 259 12.20 1.74 7.12
C VAL A 259 12.29 2.38 5.73
N ASP A 260 13.35 2.11 4.97
CA ASP A 260 13.52 2.60 3.60
C ASP A 260 12.49 2.03 2.62
N THR A 261 12.25 0.72 2.70
CA THR A 261 11.30 -0.01 1.87
C THR A 261 9.87 0.43 2.19
N ALA A 262 9.56 0.57 3.49
CA ALA A 262 8.29 1.09 3.96
C ALA A 262 8.07 2.54 3.53
N ALA A 263 9.07 3.41 3.66
CA ALA A 263 8.97 4.81 3.26
C ALA A 263 8.70 4.94 1.75
N GLY A 264 9.41 4.17 0.91
CA GLY A 264 9.16 4.13 -0.55
C GLY A 264 7.74 3.69 -0.90
N PHE A 265 7.25 2.63 -0.27
CA PHE A 265 5.86 2.19 -0.45
C PHE A 265 4.86 3.27 -0.01
N ILE A 266 5.07 3.85 1.18
CA ILE A 266 4.18 4.86 1.77
C ILE A 266 4.14 6.12 0.90
N LYS A 267 5.30 6.65 0.50
CA LYS A 267 5.37 7.83 -0.37
C LYS A 267 4.62 7.62 -1.68
N ALA A 268 4.78 6.46 -2.31
CA ALA A 268 4.18 6.21 -3.61
C ALA A 268 2.68 5.89 -3.53
N ASN A 269 2.23 5.24 -2.46
CA ASN A 269 0.94 4.58 -2.45
C ASN A 269 0.00 5.01 -1.31
N MET A 270 0.51 5.72 -0.31
CA MET A 270 -0.24 6.12 0.88
C MET A 270 -0.26 7.65 1.09
N PRO A 271 -1.35 8.19 1.67
CA PRO A 271 -2.63 7.54 1.94
C PRO A 271 -3.29 7.00 0.68
N PHE A 272 -4.15 5.98 0.81
CA PHE A 272 -4.73 5.28 -0.32
C PHE A 272 -5.38 6.24 -1.33
N SER A 273 -5.14 6.02 -2.62
CA SER A 273 -5.54 6.91 -3.74
C SER A 273 -4.98 8.34 -3.69
N ARG A 274 -4.04 8.63 -2.78
CA ARG A 274 -3.36 9.92 -2.62
C ARG A 274 -1.84 9.76 -2.56
N GLY A 275 -1.32 8.79 -3.30
CA GLY A 275 0.12 8.59 -3.49
C GLY A 275 0.84 9.89 -3.86
N GLY A 276 2.03 10.09 -3.31
CA GLY A 276 2.85 11.28 -3.51
C GLY A 276 2.46 12.49 -2.65
N SER A 277 1.38 12.41 -1.86
CA SER A 277 0.88 13.56 -1.10
C SER A 277 1.67 13.89 0.17
N LEU A 278 2.37 12.91 0.76
CA LEU A 278 3.26 13.15 1.89
C LEU A 278 4.59 13.75 1.42
N SER A 279 5.24 14.56 2.27
CA SER A 279 6.64 14.89 2.03
C SER A 279 7.53 13.65 2.17
N ASP A 280 8.73 13.68 1.61
CA ASP A 280 9.66 12.54 1.74
C ASP A 280 10.02 12.32 3.21
N GLN A 281 10.22 13.40 3.98
CA GLN A 281 10.51 13.31 5.42
C GLN A 281 9.33 12.69 6.19
N ASP A 282 8.10 13.07 5.88
CA ASP A 282 6.91 12.48 6.53
C ASP A 282 6.80 10.98 6.22
N ALA A 283 7.11 10.56 4.99
CA ALA A 283 7.13 9.15 4.61
C ALA A 283 8.19 8.36 5.38
N TRP A 284 9.39 8.91 5.56
CA TRP A 284 10.45 8.33 6.39
C TRP A 284 10.06 8.25 7.87
N ASP A 285 9.52 9.33 8.42
CA ASP A 285 9.13 9.40 9.84
C ASP A 285 7.98 8.44 10.15
N VAL A 286 6.94 8.40 9.32
CA VAL A 286 5.80 7.50 9.53
C VAL A 286 6.17 6.02 9.29
N ALA A 287 7.12 5.74 8.40
CA ALA A 287 7.69 4.39 8.26
C ALA A 287 8.42 3.97 9.55
N MET A 288 9.24 4.85 10.14
CA MET A 288 9.89 4.60 11.43
C MET A 288 8.87 4.44 12.56
N TYR A 289 7.78 5.20 12.57
CA TYR A 289 6.71 4.98 13.53
C TYR A 289 6.06 3.60 13.34
N MET A 290 5.70 3.21 12.12
CA MET A 290 5.12 1.89 11.83
C MET A 290 6.05 0.74 12.25
N ASP A 291 7.33 0.80 11.88
CA ASP A 291 8.31 -0.25 12.17
C ASP A 291 8.94 -0.12 13.56
N GLY A 292 8.60 0.92 14.30
CA GLY A 292 8.93 1.09 15.71
C GLY A 292 8.06 0.28 16.68
N HIS A 293 7.18 -0.59 16.17
CA HIS A 293 6.27 -1.42 16.96
C HIS A 293 6.59 -2.91 16.85
N GLU A 294 6.23 -3.66 17.89
CA GLU A 294 6.39 -5.11 17.88
C GLU A 294 5.43 -5.81 16.90
N ARG A 295 5.92 -6.93 16.38
CA ARG A 295 5.26 -7.78 15.38
C ARG A 295 5.72 -9.23 15.60
N PRO A 296 5.19 -10.21 14.86
CA PRO A 296 5.64 -11.59 15.01
C PRO A 296 7.14 -11.73 14.75
N GLN A 297 7.77 -12.69 15.44
CA GLN A 297 9.21 -12.90 15.41
C GLN A 297 9.72 -13.25 14.00
N ASP A 298 10.97 -12.92 13.70
CA ASP A 298 11.66 -13.40 12.51
C ASP A 298 11.73 -14.95 12.55
N PRO A 299 11.29 -15.67 11.52
CA PRO A 299 11.40 -17.13 11.46
C PRO A 299 12.84 -17.66 11.61
N ARG A 300 13.85 -16.79 11.42
CA ARG A 300 15.28 -17.08 11.58
C ARG A 300 15.82 -16.73 12.96
N PHE A 301 14.96 -16.38 13.92
CA PHE A 301 15.36 -16.01 15.27
C PHE A 301 16.20 -17.10 15.93
N THR A 302 17.34 -16.68 16.48
CA THR A 302 18.36 -17.59 17.03
C THR A 302 18.15 -17.91 18.51
N GLY A 303 17.05 -17.45 19.11
CA GLY A 303 16.87 -17.44 20.57
C GLY A 303 17.45 -16.19 21.25
N ASN A 304 18.18 -15.34 20.50
CA ASN A 304 18.81 -14.13 21.02
C ASN A 304 18.66 -12.95 20.04
N VAL A 305 18.13 -11.83 20.52
CA VAL A 305 17.85 -10.64 19.69
C VAL A 305 19.12 -10.06 19.08
N ALA A 306 20.17 -9.84 19.87
CA ALA A 306 21.43 -9.28 19.40
C ALA A 306 22.12 -10.17 18.35
N ALA A 307 22.14 -11.49 18.56
CA ALA A 307 22.68 -12.45 17.60
C ALA A 307 21.85 -12.48 16.31
N THR A 308 20.52 -12.43 16.40
CA THR A 308 19.63 -12.36 15.24
C THR A 308 19.83 -11.06 14.47
N ARG A 309 20.00 -9.92 15.17
CA ARG A 309 20.31 -8.63 14.53
C ARG A 309 21.61 -8.71 13.74
N LYS A 310 22.70 -9.12 14.39
CA LYS A 310 24.01 -9.27 13.76
C LYS A 310 23.96 -10.17 12.51
N ALA A 311 23.16 -11.23 12.55
CA ALA A 311 23.06 -12.16 11.44
C ALA A 311 22.20 -11.66 10.27
N PHE A 312 21.09 -10.96 10.54
CA PHE A 312 20.03 -10.74 9.54
C PHE A 312 19.53 -9.31 9.39
N HIS A 313 19.84 -8.43 10.35
CA HIS A 313 19.30 -7.07 10.45
C HIS A 313 20.37 -6.00 10.69
N ASP A 314 21.64 -6.32 10.47
CA ASP A 314 22.77 -5.41 10.71
C ASP A 314 22.90 -4.36 9.59
N ASN A 315 21.93 -3.46 9.54
CA ASN A 315 21.86 -2.35 8.62
C ASN A 315 21.09 -1.17 9.25
N PRO A 316 21.31 0.08 8.79
CA PRO A 316 20.72 1.26 9.42
C PRO A 316 19.20 1.39 9.23
N ASN A 317 18.60 0.65 8.30
CA ASN A 317 17.17 0.75 7.98
C ASN A 317 16.32 -0.30 8.71
N SER A 318 16.93 -1.24 9.45
CA SER A 318 16.20 -2.19 10.28
C SER A 318 16.23 -1.79 11.76
N PRO A 319 15.07 -1.54 12.37
CA PRO A 319 14.98 -1.22 13.79
C PRO A 319 14.99 -2.49 14.68
N TYR A 320 15.02 -3.69 14.10
CA TYR A 320 15.08 -4.94 14.86
C TYR A 320 16.32 -5.00 15.76
N GLY A 321 16.15 -5.18 17.05
CA GLY A 321 17.25 -5.22 18.02
C GLY A 321 17.88 -3.84 18.31
N THR A 322 17.18 -2.75 18.02
CA THR A 322 17.49 -1.40 18.54
C THR A 322 16.43 -0.95 19.54
N GLU A 323 16.77 0.01 20.39
CA GLU A 323 15.80 0.69 21.24
C GLU A 323 15.04 1.75 20.45
N VAL A 324 13.71 1.67 20.46
CA VAL A 324 12.80 2.67 19.89
C VAL A 324 11.74 2.96 20.94
N ASN A 325 11.55 4.25 21.26
CA ASN A 325 10.59 4.68 22.27
C ASN A 325 10.73 3.93 23.62
N GLY A 326 11.96 3.67 24.04
CA GLY A 326 12.27 2.98 25.31
C GLY A 326 12.06 1.46 25.28
N HIS A 327 11.81 0.85 24.11
CA HIS A 327 11.59 -0.58 23.95
C HIS A 327 12.62 -1.20 22.99
N LEU A 328 13.22 -2.33 23.39
CA LEU A 328 14.11 -3.11 22.52
C LEU A 328 13.30 -3.97 21.55
N LEU A 329 13.28 -3.62 20.27
CA LEU A 329 12.45 -4.29 19.28
C LEU A 329 12.91 -5.71 18.96
N GLY A 330 11.95 -6.61 18.74
CA GLY A 330 12.18 -8.04 18.52
C GLY A 330 12.36 -8.84 19.81
N SER A 331 12.32 -8.19 20.98
CA SER A 331 12.45 -8.85 22.28
C SER A 331 11.13 -9.37 22.84
N GLN A 332 10.00 -8.80 22.41
CA GLN A 332 8.66 -9.20 22.83
C GLN A 332 7.81 -9.56 21.61
N PRO A 333 8.12 -10.67 20.93
CA PRO A 333 7.43 -11.02 19.70
C PRO A 333 5.94 -11.28 19.96
N MET A 334 5.10 -10.61 19.17
CA MET A 334 3.65 -10.74 19.28
C MET A 334 3.21 -12.10 18.76
N LYS A 335 2.58 -12.89 19.63
CA LYS A 335 1.95 -14.17 19.28
C LYS A 335 0.46 -13.94 19.05
N LYS A 336 -0.10 -14.76 18.19
CA LYS A 336 -1.54 -14.83 17.95
C LYS A 336 -2.24 -15.68 19.00
#